data_AF-A0A537ZBH0-F1
#
_entry.id   AF-A0A537ZBH0-F1
#
_cell.length_a   1.000
_cell.length_b   1.000
_cell.length_c   1.000
_cell.angle_alpha   90.00
_cell.angle_beta   90.00
_cell.angle_gamma   90.00
#
_symmetry.space_group_name_H-M   'P 1'
#
loop_
_entity.id
_entity.type
_entity.pdbx_description
1 polymer ?
#
loop_
_entity_poly.entity_id
_entity_poly.type
_entity_poly.pdbx_seq_one_letter_code
_entity_poly.pdbx_strand_id
1 'polypeptide(L)'
;MRRLRLAVVLIAAVALAACSRDGAGSLSVTAPPPVSPTVVGATTSPAPPPLTPATPPPTDGPATPTCVGGWITPPRSSQPYLQPLGIIRRTTGVDGPLVVVDMRSFAGPESPPSEQGYIAEVQRWYVKLYAKDDPAFQGRFLVEARRFGRGVSAVASYRSHGWRSPDWIGFQWNSADTTPKAYPGLPGQWEGVPYDFVKGGGGLTIPGLPPDVAGCLNGT
;
A
#
# COMPACT_ATOMS: atom_id res chain seq x y z
N MET A 1 -45.13 -17.75 53.81
CA MET A 1 -45.90 -16.51 54.04
C MET A 1 -45.11 -15.59 54.97
N ARG A 2 -44.83 -14.33 54.54
CA ARG A 2 -44.35 -13.15 55.33
C ARG A 2 -42.95 -13.32 56.00
N ARG A 3 -42.00 -12.37 55.99
CA ARG A 3 -41.97 -10.88 56.03
C ARG A 3 -40.65 -10.40 55.37
N LEU A 4 -40.62 -9.43 54.46
CA LEU A 4 -40.70 -7.96 54.61
C LEU A 4 -39.31 -7.26 54.77
N ARG A 5 -38.91 -6.54 53.71
CA ARG A 5 -38.16 -5.26 53.62
C ARG A 5 -36.75 -5.15 54.23
N LEU A 6 -35.80 -4.67 53.41
CA LEU A 6 -35.25 -3.32 53.54
C LEU A 6 -34.35 -2.96 52.34
N ALA A 7 -34.65 -1.82 51.72
CA ALA A 7 -33.82 -1.14 50.75
C ALA A 7 -32.81 -0.26 51.49
N VAL A 8 -31.57 -0.16 50.97
CA VAL A 8 -30.64 0.91 51.33
C VAL A 8 -29.95 1.37 50.04
N VAL A 9 -30.29 2.60 49.66
CA VAL A 9 -29.58 3.44 48.68
C VAL A 9 -28.42 4.11 49.42
N LEU A 10 -27.23 4.12 48.83
CA LEU A 10 -26.16 5.04 49.25
C LEU A 10 -25.45 5.59 48.02
N ILE A 11 -25.74 6.87 47.79
CA ILE A 11 -25.09 7.79 46.85
C ILE A 11 -23.82 8.29 47.54
N ALA A 12 -22.67 8.24 46.87
CA ALA A 12 -21.47 8.96 47.27
C ALA A 12 -20.89 9.68 46.04
N ALA A 13 -21.20 10.97 45.93
CA ALA A 13 -20.50 11.92 45.09
C ALA A 13 -19.33 12.49 45.90
N VAL A 14 -18.12 12.44 45.35
CA VAL A 14 -16.95 13.16 45.89
C VAL A 14 -16.35 14.01 44.77
N ALA A 15 -16.23 15.30 45.05
CA ALA A 15 -15.71 16.31 44.15
C ALA A 15 -14.23 16.63 44.43
N LEU A 16 -13.48 16.82 43.33
CA LEU A 16 -12.35 17.74 43.09
C LEU A 16 -11.13 17.74 44.03
N ALA A 17 -9.97 17.39 43.46
CA ALA A 17 -8.70 18.03 43.77
C ALA A 17 -7.90 18.24 42.47
N ALA A 18 -7.65 19.50 42.12
CA ALA A 18 -6.73 19.93 41.07
C ALA A 18 -5.30 20.00 41.63
N CYS A 19 -4.31 19.62 40.82
CA CYS A 19 -3.07 20.38 40.57
C CYS A 19 -2.11 19.59 39.66
N SER A 20 -1.98 20.13 38.45
CA SER A 20 -0.81 20.25 37.57
C SER A 20 0.44 19.40 37.86
N ARG A 21 0.85 18.63 36.86
CA ARG A 21 2.27 18.46 36.53
C ARG A 21 2.48 18.54 35.03
N ASP A 22 3.15 19.61 34.65
CA ASP A 22 3.72 19.85 33.35
C ASP A 22 4.61 18.67 32.93
N GLY A 23 4.34 18.17 31.74
CA GLY A 23 5.12 17.15 31.05
C GLY A 23 4.79 17.17 29.57
N ALA A 24 4.60 18.37 29.00
CA ALA A 24 4.44 18.57 27.57
C ALA A 24 5.79 18.37 26.86
N GLY A 25 6.26 17.13 26.84
CA GLY A 25 7.15 16.65 25.79
C GLY A 25 6.31 16.38 24.55
N SER A 26 5.76 17.44 23.94
CA SER A 26 5.13 17.35 22.63
C SER A 26 6.23 17.09 21.62
N LEU A 27 6.55 15.81 21.42
CA LEU A 27 7.15 15.35 20.18
C LEU A 27 6.10 15.64 19.10
N SER A 28 6.17 16.84 18.52
CA SER A 28 5.50 17.15 17.27
C SER A 28 6.08 16.20 16.22
N VAL A 29 5.50 15.01 16.13
CA VAL A 29 5.61 14.16 14.95
C VAL A 29 4.86 14.92 13.88
N THR A 30 5.59 15.75 13.11
CA THR A 30 5.05 16.38 11.91
C THR A 30 4.48 15.27 11.04
N ALA A 31 3.15 15.17 11.00
CA ALA A 31 2.48 14.27 10.08
C ALA A 31 2.94 14.63 8.65
N PRO A 32 3.34 13.66 7.81
CA PRO A 32 3.68 13.95 6.43
C PRO A 32 2.49 14.65 5.75
N PRO A 33 2.75 15.57 4.80
CA PRO A 33 1.67 16.32 4.16
C PRO A 33 0.67 15.34 3.52
N PRO A 34 -0.64 15.59 3.65
CA PRO A 34 -1.65 14.74 3.04
C PRO A 34 -1.45 14.71 1.52
N VAL A 35 -1.52 13.51 0.94
CA VAL A 35 -1.52 13.32 -0.51
C VAL A 35 -2.89 13.73 -1.03
N SER A 36 -3.05 15.00 -1.37
CA SER A 36 -4.32 15.54 -1.88
C SER A 36 -4.46 15.27 -3.38
N PRO A 37 -5.63 14.83 -3.85
CA PRO A 37 -5.91 14.76 -5.28
C PRO A 37 -5.85 16.17 -5.88
N THR A 38 -5.32 16.28 -7.09
CA THR A 38 -5.28 17.56 -7.83
C THR A 38 -6.15 17.44 -9.06
N VAL A 39 -6.99 18.45 -9.32
CA VAL A 39 -7.65 18.61 -10.62
C VAL A 39 -6.57 19.06 -11.60
N VAL A 40 -5.96 18.11 -12.31
CA VAL A 40 -4.93 18.42 -13.30
C VAL A 40 -5.62 18.89 -14.58
N GLY A 41 -5.45 20.18 -14.90
CA GLY A 41 -5.76 20.69 -16.24
C GLY A 41 -4.84 20.02 -17.28
N ALA A 42 -5.41 19.60 -18.41
CA ALA A 42 -4.68 18.87 -19.44
C ALA A 42 -3.56 19.72 -20.06
N THR A 43 -2.31 19.44 -19.69
CA THR A 43 -1.14 19.96 -20.41
C THR A 43 -0.92 19.07 -21.65
N THR A 44 -1.06 19.64 -22.85
CA THR A 44 -1.10 18.95 -24.15
C THR A 44 0.27 18.54 -24.72
N SER A 45 1.34 18.57 -23.93
CA SER A 45 2.66 18.14 -24.42
C SER A 45 2.88 16.64 -24.15
N PRO A 46 3.20 15.81 -25.17
CA PRO A 46 3.45 14.39 -24.98
C PRO A 46 4.56 14.17 -23.96
N ALA A 47 4.30 13.37 -22.93
CA ALA A 47 5.33 13.01 -21.96
C ALA A 47 6.45 12.23 -22.68
N PRO A 48 7.74 12.58 -22.48
CA PRO A 48 8.84 11.81 -23.05
C PRO A 48 8.85 10.39 -22.48
N PRO A 49 9.35 9.39 -23.23
CA PRO A 49 9.41 8.02 -22.76
C PRO A 49 10.20 7.93 -21.45
N PRO A 50 9.78 7.06 -20.52
CA PRO A 50 10.44 6.94 -19.23
C PRO A 50 11.84 6.37 -19.37
N LEU A 51 12.75 6.85 -18.52
CA LEU A 51 14.10 6.32 -18.43
C LEU A 51 14.06 4.85 -17.99
N THR A 52 14.78 4.00 -18.71
CA THR A 52 15.06 2.62 -18.32
C THR A 52 16.48 2.50 -17.76
N PRO A 53 16.71 1.65 -16.74
CA PRO A 53 18.06 1.39 -16.25
C PRO A 53 18.98 0.88 -17.37
N ALA A 54 20.25 1.32 -17.36
CA ALA A 54 21.25 0.83 -18.32
C ALA A 54 21.60 -0.65 -18.06
N THR A 55 21.64 -1.06 -16.79
CA THR A 55 21.84 -2.45 -16.38
C THR A 55 20.49 -3.09 -16.11
N PRO A 56 20.19 -4.29 -16.65
CA PRO A 56 19.00 -5.03 -16.29
C PRO A 56 18.91 -5.26 -14.77
N PRO A 57 17.70 -5.20 -14.17
CA PRO A 57 17.53 -5.57 -12.77
C PRO A 57 17.94 -7.02 -12.53
N PRO A 58 18.36 -7.38 -11.30
CA PRO A 58 18.56 -8.77 -10.94
C PRO A 58 17.27 -9.58 -11.14
N THR A 59 17.40 -10.87 -11.47
CA THR A 59 16.26 -11.75 -11.75
C THR A 59 15.83 -12.62 -10.58
N ASP A 60 16.56 -12.56 -9.47
CA ASP A 60 16.27 -13.25 -8.24
C ASP A 60 16.99 -12.56 -7.07
N GLY A 61 16.57 -12.88 -5.86
CA GLY A 61 17.23 -12.48 -4.63
C GLY A 61 17.07 -13.53 -3.54
N PRO A 62 18.09 -13.70 -2.67
CA PRO A 62 18.11 -14.77 -1.69
C PRO A 62 17.07 -14.58 -0.60
N ALA A 63 16.72 -15.68 0.07
CA ALA A 63 15.98 -15.63 1.32
C ALA A 63 16.80 -14.90 2.40
N THR A 64 16.15 -13.99 3.12
CA THR A 64 16.74 -13.23 4.24
C THR A 64 15.68 -13.09 5.35
N PRO A 65 16.06 -12.66 6.58
CA PRO A 65 15.08 -12.44 7.65
C PRO A 65 13.96 -11.44 7.31
N THR A 66 14.18 -10.54 6.35
CA THR A 66 13.19 -9.56 5.88
C THR A 66 12.67 -9.87 4.47
N CYS A 67 13.06 -11.02 3.91
CA CYS A 67 12.52 -11.57 2.68
C CYS A 67 12.52 -13.10 2.80
N VAL A 68 11.61 -13.63 3.61
CA VAL A 68 11.65 -15.01 4.13
C VAL A 68 11.75 -16.10 3.07
N GLY A 69 11.15 -15.91 1.89
CA GLY A 69 11.20 -16.86 0.77
C GLY A 69 12.15 -16.45 -0.35
N GLY A 70 12.86 -15.32 -0.22
CA GLY A 70 13.52 -14.67 -1.34
C GLY A 70 12.50 -14.14 -2.36
N TRP A 71 13.00 -13.80 -3.55
CA TRP A 71 12.14 -13.39 -4.65
C TRP A 71 12.73 -13.84 -5.99
N ILE A 72 11.87 -13.96 -7.00
CA ILE A 72 12.26 -14.28 -8.38
C ILE A 72 11.57 -13.34 -9.36
N THR A 73 12.15 -13.15 -10.55
CA THR A 73 11.46 -12.60 -11.71
C THR A 73 10.85 -13.74 -12.51
N PRO A 74 9.51 -13.86 -12.58
CA PRO A 74 8.90 -14.93 -13.35
C PRO A 74 9.22 -14.85 -14.85
N PRO A 75 9.28 -15.99 -15.58
CA PRO A 75 9.45 -15.98 -17.03
C PRO A 75 8.31 -15.23 -17.73
N ARG A 76 8.62 -14.43 -18.76
CA ARG A 76 7.69 -13.48 -19.41
C ARG A 76 6.39 -14.11 -19.95
N SER A 77 6.43 -15.37 -20.39
CA SER A 77 5.26 -16.08 -20.91
C SER A 77 4.48 -16.86 -19.85
N SER A 78 4.95 -16.87 -18.60
CA SER A 78 4.34 -17.65 -17.52
C SER A 78 3.14 -16.93 -16.90
N GLN A 79 2.19 -17.70 -16.36
CA GLN A 79 1.05 -17.14 -15.64
C GLN A 79 1.46 -16.24 -14.46
N PRO A 80 2.48 -16.58 -13.64
CA PRO A 80 2.96 -15.67 -12.59
C PRO A 80 3.50 -14.33 -13.10
N TYR A 81 3.92 -14.23 -14.37
CA TYR A 81 4.30 -12.95 -14.97
C TYR A 81 3.08 -12.17 -15.50
N LEU A 82 2.17 -12.87 -16.19
CA LEU A 82 1.02 -12.24 -16.86
C LEU A 82 -0.08 -11.81 -15.87
N GLN A 83 -0.24 -12.54 -14.76
CA GLN A 83 -1.27 -12.29 -13.76
C GLN A 83 -1.23 -10.87 -13.18
N PRO A 84 -0.12 -10.35 -12.63
CA PRO A 84 -0.10 -8.99 -12.08
C PRO A 84 -0.35 -7.92 -13.14
N LEU A 85 0.07 -8.12 -14.39
CA LEU A 85 -0.21 -7.20 -15.50
C LEU A 85 -1.70 -7.14 -15.81
N GLY A 86 -2.38 -8.28 -15.83
CA GLY A 86 -3.83 -8.33 -16.00
C GLY A 86 -4.59 -7.69 -14.84
N ILE A 87 -4.07 -7.78 -13.61
CA ILE A 87 -4.64 -7.09 -12.45
C ILE A 87 -4.48 -5.57 -12.60
N ILE A 88 -3.28 -5.09 -12.91
CA ILE A 88 -3.01 -3.65 -13.11
C ILE A 88 -3.95 -3.08 -14.18
N ARG A 89 -4.08 -3.75 -15.34
CA ARG A 89 -5.00 -3.30 -16.40
C ARG A 89 -6.44 -3.17 -15.94
N ARG A 90 -6.97 -4.18 -15.23
CA ARG A 90 -8.35 -4.14 -14.74
C ARG A 90 -8.54 -3.05 -13.69
N THR A 91 -7.53 -2.77 -12.87
CA THR A 91 -7.61 -1.74 -11.83
C THR A 91 -7.51 -0.33 -12.40
N THR A 92 -6.64 -0.09 -13.39
CA THR A 92 -6.34 1.26 -13.87
C THR A 92 -6.96 1.62 -15.21
N GLY A 93 -7.52 0.65 -15.93
CA GLY A 93 -8.02 0.84 -17.30
C GLY A 93 -6.93 1.09 -18.34
N VAL A 94 -5.65 0.81 -18.03
CA VAL A 94 -4.56 1.07 -18.98
C VAL A 94 -4.60 0.12 -20.18
N ASP A 95 -4.58 0.70 -21.37
CA ASP A 95 -4.56 0.02 -22.65
C ASP A 95 -3.17 0.00 -23.30
N GLY A 96 -3.05 -0.68 -24.44
CA GLY A 96 -1.81 -0.74 -25.22
C GLY A 96 -0.69 -1.59 -24.57
N PRO A 97 0.48 -1.73 -25.22
CA PRO A 97 1.57 -2.58 -24.73
C PRO A 97 2.18 -2.06 -23.43
N LEU A 98 2.31 -2.93 -22.42
CA LEU A 98 3.03 -2.62 -21.18
C LEU A 98 4.48 -3.08 -21.30
N VAL A 99 5.41 -2.17 -21.01
CA VAL A 99 6.84 -2.47 -20.92
C VAL A 99 7.21 -2.62 -19.44
N VAL A 100 7.50 -3.85 -19.04
CA VAL A 100 7.99 -4.18 -17.70
C VAL A 100 9.49 -3.96 -17.64
N VAL A 101 9.91 -3.12 -16.70
CA VAL A 101 11.30 -2.74 -16.44
C VAL A 101 11.89 -3.62 -15.34
N ASP A 102 11.12 -3.87 -14.28
CA ASP A 102 11.50 -4.75 -13.18
C ASP A 102 10.25 -5.49 -12.68
N MET A 103 10.41 -6.75 -12.28
CA MET A 103 9.36 -7.53 -11.65
C MET A 103 9.95 -8.50 -10.65
N ARG A 104 9.38 -8.53 -9.44
CA ARG A 104 9.72 -9.50 -8.40
C ARG A 104 8.45 -10.17 -7.91
N SER A 105 8.47 -11.49 -7.83
CA SER A 105 7.44 -12.34 -7.27
C SER A 105 7.96 -12.95 -5.98
N PHE A 106 7.20 -12.82 -4.89
CA PHE A 106 7.54 -13.33 -3.57
C PHE A 106 6.26 -13.59 -2.77
N ALA A 107 6.35 -14.45 -1.76
CA ALA A 107 5.24 -14.81 -0.89
C ALA A 107 5.66 -14.69 0.57
N GLY A 108 4.66 -14.60 1.45
CA GLY A 108 4.85 -14.55 2.88
C GLY A 108 3.57 -14.12 3.60
N PRO A 109 3.64 -13.84 4.90
CA PRO A 109 2.46 -13.59 5.72
C PRO A 109 1.62 -12.39 5.26
N GLU A 110 0.37 -12.33 5.71
CA GLU A 110 -0.52 -11.17 5.56
C GLU A 110 -0.14 -10.04 6.54
N SER A 111 -0.50 -8.80 6.20
CA SER A 111 -0.45 -7.67 7.15
C SER A 111 -1.82 -7.00 7.29
N PRO A 112 -2.34 -6.84 8.53
CA PRO A 112 -1.82 -7.41 9.77
C PRO A 112 -1.86 -8.96 9.76
N PRO A 113 -1.09 -9.62 10.65
CA PRO A 113 -1.17 -11.06 10.81
C PRO A 113 -2.61 -11.52 11.09
N SER A 114 -2.98 -12.66 10.54
CA SER A 114 -4.28 -13.30 10.77
C SER A 114 -4.11 -14.75 11.18
N GLU A 115 -4.92 -15.19 12.13
CA GLU A 115 -5.01 -16.59 12.56
C GLU A 115 -5.83 -17.45 11.57
N GLN A 116 -6.48 -16.82 10.59
CA GLN A 116 -7.27 -17.51 9.59
C GLN A 116 -6.35 -18.13 8.53
N GLY A 117 -6.11 -19.44 8.62
CA GLY A 117 -5.15 -20.16 7.77
C GLY A 117 -5.33 -20.00 6.26
N TYR A 118 -6.51 -19.60 5.77
CA TYR A 118 -6.74 -19.36 4.34
C TYR A 118 -6.19 -18.01 3.82
N ILE A 119 -5.70 -17.13 4.71
CA ILE A 119 -4.90 -15.92 4.41
C ILE A 119 -3.48 -15.99 4.96
N ALA A 120 -3.03 -17.17 5.42
CA ALA A 120 -1.72 -17.30 6.03
C ALA A 120 -0.57 -16.91 5.08
N GLU A 121 -0.76 -17.10 3.78
CA GLU A 121 0.23 -16.75 2.76
C GLU A 121 -0.40 -15.90 1.66
N VAL A 122 0.26 -14.79 1.37
CA VAL A 122 -0.12 -13.83 0.33
C VAL A 122 0.95 -13.83 -0.75
N GLN A 123 0.54 -14.15 -1.97
CA GLN A 123 1.40 -14.01 -3.14
C GLN A 123 1.47 -12.55 -3.54
N ARG A 124 2.68 -12.04 -3.78
CA ARG A 124 2.93 -10.64 -4.11
C ARG A 124 3.77 -10.50 -5.36
N TRP A 125 3.56 -9.37 -6.04
CA TRP A 125 4.39 -8.91 -7.13
C TRP A 125 4.74 -7.44 -6.96
N TYR A 126 6.04 -7.13 -6.98
CA TYR A 126 6.52 -5.82 -7.36
C TYR A 126 6.58 -5.74 -8.89
N VAL A 127 6.07 -4.65 -9.47
CA VAL A 127 6.18 -4.41 -10.91
C VAL A 127 6.49 -2.95 -11.18
N LYS A 128 7.61 -2.66 -11.84
CA LYS A 128 7.91 -1.34 -12.41
C LYS A 128 7.66 -1.39 -13.91
N LEU A 129 6.74 -0.56 -14.40
CA LEU A 129 6.33 -0.59 -15.81
C LEU A 129 5.88 0.77 -16.33
N TYR A 130 5.74 0.85 -17.65
CA TYR A 130 5.06 1.93 -18.34
C TYR A 130 4.25 1.42 -19.52
N ALA A 131 3.24 2.18 -19.96
CA ALA A 131 2.54 1.90 -21.21
C ALA A 131 3.29 2.55 -22.38
N LYS A 132 3.54 1.77 -23.44
CA LYS A 132 4.28 2.24 -24.61
C LYS A 132 3.53 3.34 -25.37
N ASP A 133 2.20 3.19 -25.46
CA ASP A 133 1.33 4.08 -26.24
C ASP A 133 0.82 5.25 -25.40
N ASP A 134 0.98 5.19 -24.07
CA ASP A 134 0.72 6.28 -23.13
C ASP A 134 1.90 6.42 -22.14
N PRO A 135 2.95 7.18 -22.51
CA PRO A 135 4.11 7.39 -21.64
C PRO A 135 3.80 8.10 -20.32
N ALA A 136 2.63 8.74 -20.18
CA ALA A 136 2.20 9.31 -18.91
C ALA A 136 1.79 8.21 -17.92
N PHE A 137 1.34 7.05 -18.42
CA PHE A 137 1.13 5.86 -17.60
C PHE A 137 2.48 5.18 -17.31
N GLN A 138 3.09 5.56 -16.20
CA GLN A 138 4.32 4.94 -15.70
C GLN A 138 4.27 4.85 -14.17
N GLY A 139 4.62 3.70 -13.60
CA GLY A 139 4.55 3.52 -12.16
C GLY A 139 5.29 2.30 -11.64
N ARG A 140 5.30 2.20 -10.32
CA ARG A 140 5.70 1.03 -9.54
C ARG A 140 4.45 0.53 -8.82
N PHE A 141 4.19 -0.76 -8.93
CA PHE A 141 2.96 -1.38 -8.43
C PHE A 141 3.33 -2.51 -7.48
N LEU A 142 2.59 -2.60 -6.38
CA LEU A 142 2.57 -3.77 -5.52
C LEU A 142 1.22 -4.43 -5.69
N VAL A 143 1.24 -5.64 -6.24
CA VAL A 143 0.05 -6.45 -6.50
C VAL A 143 0.04 -7.60 -5.51
N GLU A 144 -1.13 -7.89 -4.95
CA GLU A 144 -1.31 -9.01 -4.03
C GLU A 144 -2.40 -9.96 -4.53
N ALA A 145 -2.24 -11.25 -4.23
CA ALA A 145 -3.25 -12.27 -4.43
C ALA A 145 -3.32 -13.19 -3.20
N ARG A 146 -4.55 -13.36 -2.72
CA ARG A 146 -5.00 -14.35 -1.74
C ARG A 146 -5.93 -15.36 -2.42
N ARG A 147 -6.39 -16.38 -1.68
CA ARG A 147 -7.36 -17.37 -2.20
C ARG A 147 -8.69 -16.75 -2.66
N PHE A 148 -9.14 -15.66 -2.04
CA PHE A 148 -10.46 -15.03 -2.30
C PHE A 148 -10.38 -13.60 -2.86
N GLY A 149 -9.19 -13.10 -3.18
CA GLY A 149 -9.06 -11.73 -3.66
C GLY A 149 -7.70 -11.44 -4.28
N ARG A 150 -7.67 -10.58 -5.29
CA ARG A 150 -6.44 -10.13 -5.94
C ARG A 150 -6.62 -8.68 -6.39
N GLY A 151 -5.58 -7.86 -6.26
CA GLY A 151 -5.67 -6.43 -6.55
C GLY A 151 -4.33 -5.72 -6.47
N VAL A 152 -4.31 -4.47 -6.91
CA VAL A 152 -3.20 -3.56 -6.60
C VAL A 152 -3.38 -3.08 -5.16
N SER A 153 -2.41 -3.36 -4.29
CA SER A 153 -2.44 -2.94 -2.89
C SER A 153 -1.78 -1.59 -2.68
N ALA A 154 -0.76 -1.28 -3.49
CA ALA A 154 -0.09 0.01 -3.45
C ALA A 154 0.52 0.39 -4.79
N VAL A 155 0.69 1.70 -4.99
CA VAL A 155 1.34 2.29 -6.15
C VAL A 155 2.34 3.35 -5.70
N ALA A 156 3.45 3.46 -6.41
CA ALA A 156 4.45 4.49 -6.22
C ALA A 156 4.83 5.12 -7.57
N SER A 157 5.34 6.35 -7.52
CA SER A 157 5.82 7.04 -8.72
C SER A 157 6.91 6.23 -9.42
N TYR A 158 6.90 6.18 -10.75
CA TYR A 158 7.92 5.46 -11.54
C TYR A 158 9.36 5.87 -11.22
N ARG A 159 9.57 7.15 -10.88
CA ARG A 159 10.89 7.74 -10.59
C ARG A 159 11.34 7.56 -9.14
N SER A 160 10.45 7.11 -8.26
CA SER A 160 10.81 6.75 -6.89
C SER A 160 11.65 5.47 -6.87
N HIS A 161 12.30 5.21 -5.74
CA HIS A 161 13.12 4.02 -5.53
C HIS A 161 12.99 3.53 -4.09
N GLY A 162 13.20 2.23 -3.94
CA GLY A 162 13.16 1.49 -2.69
C GLY A 162 11.76 1.35 -2.12
N TRP A 163 11.72 0.70 -0.97
CA TRP A 163 10.57 0.60 -0.09
C TRP A 163 10.70 1.64 1.02
N ARG A 164 10.13 2.83 0.81
CA ARG A 164 10.22 3.92 1.77
C ARG A 164 8.97 4.80 1.77
N SER A 165 8.68 5.34 2.94
CA SER A 165 7.68 6.38 3.15
C SER A 165 8.21 7.72 2.62
N PRO A 166 7.36 8.55 1.98
CA PRO A 166 5.94 8.35 1.69
C PRO A 166 5.69 7.83 0.24
N ASP A 167 6.68 7.21 -0.40
CA ASP A 167 6.64 6.95 -1.85
C ASP A 167 5.53 5.96 -2.26
N TRP A 168 5.18 5.02 -1.38
CA TRP A 168 4.16 4.00 -1.64
C TRP A 168 2.83 4.40 -1.05
N ILE A 169 1.81 4.45 -1.90
CA ILE A 169 0.46 4.91 -1.57
C ILE A 169 -0.51 3.75 -1.74
N GLY A 170 -1.25 3.45 -0.68
CA GLY A 170 -2.41 2.57 -0.71
C GLY A 170 -3.70 3.39 -0.71
N PHE A 171 -4.80 2.77 -1.10
CA PHE A 171 -6.11 3.42 -1.10
C PHE A 171 -7.11 2.59 -0.30
N GLN A 172 -7.60 3.17 0.80
CA GLN A 172 -8.61 2.53 1.63
C GLN A 172 -9.98 2.79 1.03
N TRP A 173 -10.76 1.72 0.83
CA TRP A 173 -12.13 1.84 0.34
C TRP A 173 -12.95 2.81 1.20
N ASN A 174 -13.64 3.74 0.55
CA ASN A 174 -14.54 4.68 1.19
C ASN A 174 -15.92 4.61 0.53
N SER A 175 -16.88 3.98 1.21
CA SER A 175 -18.25 3.86 0.69
C SER A 175 -18.96 5.20 0.46
N ALA A 176 -18.50 6.29 1.09
CA ALA A 176 -19.07 7.62 0.90
C ALA A 176 -18.58 8.32 -0.38
N ASP A 177 -17.46 7.86 -0.96
CA ASP A 177 -16.90 8.40 -2.19
C ASP A 177 -16.17 7.31 -2.97
N THR A 178 -16.85 6.78 -3.98
CA THR A 178 -16.35 5.75 -4.90
C THR A 178 -15.80 6.36 -6.19
N THR A 179 -15.56 7.67 -6.24
CA THR A 179 -15.11 8.34 -7.46
C THR A 179 -13.60 8.15 -7.62
N PRO A 180 -13.11 7.56 -8.73
CA PRO A 180 -11.68 7.53 -9.02
C PRO A 180 -11.12 8.95 -9.17
N LYS A 181 -9.93 9.20 -8.60
CA LYS A 181 -9.25 10.51 -8.69
C LYS A 181 -7.80 10.34 -9.14
N ALA A 182 -7.31 11.32 -9.90
CA ALA A 182 -5.89 11.41 -10.22
C ALA A 182 -5.09 11.93 -9.02
N TYR A 183 -3.91 11.34 -8.79
CA TYR A 183 -3.00 11.72 -7.73
C TYR A 183 -1.65 12.15 -8.33
N PRO A 184 -1.06 13.28 -7.87
CA PRO A 184 0.20 13.78 -8.42
C PRO A 184 1.29 12.70 -8.45
N GLY A 185 1.87 12.49 -9.63
CA GLY A 185 3.01 11.57 -9.82
C GLY A 185 2.65 10.07 -9.87
N LEU A 186 1.36 9.72 -9.74
CA LEU A 186 0.86 8.36 -9.91
C LEU A 186 0.17 8.18 -11.27
N PRO A 187 0.29 7.01 -11.91
CA PRO A 187 -0.43 6.71 -13.13
C PRO A 187 -1.90 6.39 -12.85
N GLY A 188 -2.78 6.71 -13.80
CA GLY A 188 -4.21 6.38 -13.73
C GLY A 188 -4.99 7.17 -12.69
N GLN A 189 -6.14 6.63 -12.30
CA GLN A 189 -7.03 7.18 -11.27
C GLN A 189 -7.30 6.11 -10.21
N TRP A 190 -7.49 6.55 -8.97
CA TRP A 190 -7.59 5.66 -7.82
C TRP A 190 -8.80 6.02 -6.97
N GLU A 191 -9.55 5.00 -6.55
CA GLU A 191 -10.69 5.12 -5.66
C GLU A 191 -10.27 4.94 -4.21
N GLY A 192 -10.88 5.70 -3.29
CA GLY A 192 -10.65 5.57 -1.85
C GLY A 192 -9.78 6.67 -1.24
N VAL A 193 -9.53 6.54 0.06
CA VAL A 193 -8.72 7.47 0.85
C VAL A 193 -7.25 7.05 0.77
N PRO A 194 -6.35 7.92 0.29
CA PRO A 194 -4.93 7.60 0.18
C PRO A 194 -4.29 7.52 1.57
N TYR A 195 -3.36 6.59 1.73
CA TYR A 195 -2.52 6.49 2.92
C TYR A 195 -1.11 6.03 2.56
N ASP A 196 -0.14 6.33 3.42
CA ASP A 196 1.23 5.85 3.28
C ASP A 196 1.26 4.35 3.57
N PHE A 197 1.54 3.56 2.54
CA PHE A 197 1.48 2.11 2.62
C PHE A 197 2.70 1.50 3.34
N VAL A 198 3.78 2.26 3.52
CA VAL A 198 4.99 1.82 4.23
C VAL A 198 4.85 1.97 5.73
N LYS A 199 4.38 3.15 6.20
CA LYS A 199 4.25 3.44 7.64
C LYS A 199 2.82 3.30 8.17
N GLY A 200 1.82 3.21 7.29
CA GLY A 200 0.44 3.51 7.63
C GLY A 200 0.15 5.02 7.52
N GLY A 201 -1.12 5.39 7.66
CA GLY A 201 -1.61 6.77 7.60
C GLY A 201 -3.13 6.78 7.44
N GLY A 202 -3.76 7.97 7.51
CA GLY A 202 -5.21 8.08 7.26
C GLY A 202 -6.10 7.31 8.26
N GLY A 203 -5.62 7.08 9.49
CA GLY A 203 -6.31 6.27 10.50
C GLY A 203 -5.82 4.82 10.60
N LEU A 204 -4.92 4.39 9.70
CA LEU A 204 -4.23 3.10 9.77
C LEU A 204 -2.84 3.29 10.38
N THR A 205 -2.49 2.48 11.39
CA THR A 205 -1.17 2.49 12.04
C THR A 205 -0.30 1.28 11.66
N ILE A 206 -0.85 0.38 10.85
CA ILE A 206 -0.23 -0.89 10.48
C ILE A 206 0.37 -0.74 9.08
N PRO A 207 1.67 -1.08 8.89
CA PRO A 207 2.29 -1.15 7.56
C PRO A 207 1.55 -2.11 6.62
N GLY A 208 1.50 -1.77 5.33
CA GLY A 208 0.84 -2.61 4.33
C GLY A 208 1.59 -3.92 4.03
N LEU A 209 2.89 -3.99 4.33
CA LEU A 209 3.69 -5.23 4.27
C LEU A 209 4.18 -5.63 5.66
N PRO A 210 4.19 -6.93 5.99
CA PRO A 210 4.84 -7.38 7.21
C PRO A 210 6.38 -7.30 7.08
N PRO A 211 7.11 -7.16 8.21
CA PRO A 211 8.57 -7.08 8.21
C PRO A 211 9.27 -8.24 7.49
N ASP A 212 8.67 -9.43 7.52
CA ASP A 212 9.14 -10.69 6.93
C ASP A 212 9.31 -10.63 5.40
N VAL A 213 8.63 -9.71 4.71
CA VAL A 213 8.69 -9.60 3.25
C VAL A 213 9.03 -8.19 2.75
N ALA A 214 9.07 -7.18 3.62
CA ALA A 214 9.39 -5.81 3.23
C ALA A 214 10.77 -5.70 2.55
N GLY A 215 11.74 -6.50 2.99
CA GLY A 215 13.08 -6.60 2.43
C GLY A 215 13.13 -7.22 1.03
N CYS A 216 12.08 -7.90 0.56
CA CYS A 216 12.01 -8.36 -0.83
C CYS A 216 12.00 -7.20 -1.84
N LEU A 217 11.69 -5.99 -1.38
CA LEU A 217 11.71 -4.76 -2.17
C LEU A 217 13.02 -3.98 -2.07
N ASN A 218 14.05 -4.51 -1.39
CA ASN A 218 15.34 -3.83 -1.29
C ASN A 218 15.99 -3.68 -2.67
N GLY A 219 16.47 -2.47 -2.97
CA GLY A 219 17.08 -2.13 -4.26
C GLY A 219 16.10 -1.99 -5.44
N THR A 220 14.81 -1.84 -5.18
CA THR A 220 13.78 -1.50 -6.20
C THR A 220 13.67 0.00 -6.49
#